data_AF-A0A520K9N5-F1
#
_entry.id   AF-A0A520K9N5-F1
#
_cell.length_a   1.000
_cell.length_b   1.000
_cell.length_c   1.000
_cell.angle_alpha   90.00
_cell.angle_beta   90.00
_cell.angle_gamma   90.00
#
_symmetry.space_group_name_H-M   'P 1'
#
loop_
_entity.id
_entity.type
_entity.pdbx_description
1 polymer ?
#
loop_
_entity_poly.entity_id
_entity_poly.type
_entity_poly.pdbx_seq_one_letter_code
_entity_poly.pdbx_strand_id
1 'polypeptide(L)' 'MLRIKREDLQYIYQKNEKKGVIIDIETFEALMELLEDYEDTTDFELLKTEETMDYEDYRKSRLKQDVRDKD' A
#
# COMPACT_ATOMS: atom_id res chain seq x y z
N MET A 1 -4.63 -11.72 12.87
CA MET A 1 -5.77 -11.12 12.13
C MET A 1 -6.48 -10.17 13.09
N LEU A 2 -6.37 -8.87 12.82
CA LEU A 2 -6.94 -7.82 13.67
C LEU A 2 -8.46 -8.00 13.77
N ARG A 3 -9.01 -7.99 14.99
CA ARG A 3 -10.45 -8.09 15.23
C ARG A 3 -10.93 -6.82 15.92
N ILE A 4 -11.28 -5.82 15.12
CA ILE A 4 -11.92 -4.61 15.62
C ILE A 4 -13.38 -4.96 15.95
N LYS A 5 -13.76 -4.90 17.23
CA LYS A 5 -15.15 -5.04 17.61
C LYS A 5 -15.82 -3.68 17.53
N ARG A 6 -17.07 -3.67 17.08
CA ARG A 6 -17.85 -2.43 16.95
C ARG A 6 -18.10 -1.75 18.31
N GLU A 7 -18.05 -2.54 19.38
CA GLU A 7 -18.16 -2.14 20.78
C GLU A 7 -17.04 -1.18 21.20
N ASP A 8 -15.87 -1.29 20.59
CA ASP A 8 -14.66 -0.54 20.92
C ASP A 8 -14.57 0.80 20.14
N LEU A 9 -15.54 1.06 19.26
CA LEU A 9 -15.59 2.26 18.43
C LEU A 9 -16.61 3.27 18.98
N GLN A 10 -16.16 4.50 19.22
CA GLN A 10 -17.07 5.60 19.54
C GLN A 10 -17.23 6.50 18.32
N TYR A 11 -18.46 6.88 17.98
CA TYR A 11 -18.72 7.72 16.82
C TYR A 11 -19.04 9.17 17.22
N ILE A 12 -18.43 10.11 16.51
CA ILE A 12 -18.70 11.54 16.67
C ILE A 12 -19.79 11.94 15.67
N TYR A 13 -20.86 12.54 16.17
CA TYR A 13 -21.98 13.02 15.37
C TYR A 13 -22.12 14.54 15.44
N GLN A 14 -22.48 15.17 14.32
CA GLN A 14 -22.88 16.56 14.25
C GLN A 14 -24.16 16.65 13.42
N LYS A 15 -25.23 17.24 13.97
CA LYS A 15 -26.55 17.32 13.32
C LYS A 15 -27.08 15.94 12.87
N ASN A 16 -26.92 14.92 13.70
CA ASN A 16 -27.23 13.51 13.41
C ASN A 16 -26.44 12.86 12.26
N GLU A 17 -25.45 13.54 11.69
CA GLU A 17 -24.54 12.96 10.70
C GLU A 17 -23.26 12.48 11.38
N LYS A 18 -22.80 11.28 11.01
CA LYS A 18 -21.51 10.74 11.47
C LYS A 18 -20.38 11.56 10.84
N LYS A 19 -19.53 12.16 11.67
CA LYS A 19 -18.39 13.00 11.26
C LYS A 19 -17.03 12.40 11.60
N GLY A 20 -16.98 11.49 12.56
CA GLY A 20 -15.73 10.87 12.97
C GLY A 20 -15.90 9.59 13.77
N VAL A 21 -14.79 8.96 14.07
CA VAL A 21 -14.67 7.82 14.98
C VAL A 21 -13.52 8.09 15.93
N ILE A 22 -13.71 7.76 17.20
CA ILE A 22 -12.67 7.66 18.21
C ILE A 22 -12.41 6.16 18.39
N ILE A 23 -11.15 5.80 18.31
CA ILE A 23 -10.61 4.46 18.43
C ILE A 23 -9.30 4.55 19.22
N ASP A 24 -8.88 3.47 19.87
CA ASP A 24 -7.55 3.40 20.46
C ASP A 24 -6.47 3.46 19.38
N ILE A 25 -5.32 4.02 19.77
CA ILE A 25 -4.22 4.27 18.83
C ILE A 25 -3.62 2.97 18.27
N GLU A 26 -3.52 1.92 19.09
CA GLU A 26 -2.95 0.63 18.68
C GLU A 26 -3.81 -0.03 17.60
N THR A 27 -5.13 0.00 17.76
CA THR A 27 -6.08 -0.51 16.76
C THR A 27 -6.09 0.35 15.50
N PHE A 28 -5.91 1.67 15.62
CA PHE A 28 -5.76 2.52 14.45
C PHE A 28 -4.49 2.18 13.65
N GLU A 29 -3.34 2.09 14.32
CA GLU A 29 -2.06 1.78 13.67
C GLU A 29 -2.10 0.42 12.98
N ALA A 30 -2.60 -0.61 13.68
CA ALA A 30 -2.70 -1.95 13.11
C ALA A 30 -3.74 -2.05 11.98
N LEU A 31 -4.76 -1.19 11.97
CA LEU A 31 -5.69 -1.08 10.83
C LEU A 31 -5.00 -0.44 9.63
N MET A 32 -4.20 0.61 9.84
CA MET A 32 -3.47 1.27 8.78
C MET A 32 -2.45 0.33 8.13
N GLU A 33 -1.67 -0.40 8.93
CA GLU A 33 -0.71 -1.41 8.44
C GLU A 33 -1.40 -2.49 7.61
N LEU A 34 -2.56 -2.99 8.07
CA LEU A 34 -3.31 -4.01 7.32
C LEU A 34 -3.88 -3.48 5.98
N LEU A 35 -4.21 -2.19 5.91
CA LEU A 35 -4.67 -1.58 4.66
C LEU A 35 -3.51 -1.39 3.68
N GLU A 36 -2.32 -1.00 4.17
CA GLU A 36 -1.09 -0.92 3.38
C GLU A 36 -0.71 -2.28 2.80
N ASP A 37 -0.69 -3.34 3.63
CA ASP A 37 -0.43 -4.71 3.19
C ASP A 37 -1.40 -5.16 2.08
N TYR A 38 -2.67 -4.76 2.16
CA TYR A 38 -3.69 -5.11 1.17
C TYR A 38 -3.47 -4.36 -0.16
N GLU A 39 -3.10 -3.09 -0.10
CA GLU A 39 -2.74 -2.28 -1.26
C GLU A 39 -1.49 -2.87 -1.94
N ASP A 40 -0.43 -3.13 -1.18
CA ASP A 40 0.80 -3.76 -1.66
C ASP A 40 0.51 -5.11 -2.32
N THR A 41 -0.31 -5.96 -1.70
CA THR A 41 -0.67 -7.26 -2.28
C THR A 41 -1.36 -7.08 -3.63
N THR A 42 -2.24 -6.09 -3.75
CA THR A 42 -2.94 -5.79 -5.00
C THR A 42 -1.97 -5.31 -6.08
N ASP A 43 -1.02 -4.45 -5.71
CA ASP A 43 0.04 -3.96 -6.60
C ASP A 43 0.97 -5.10 -7.05
N PHE A 44 1.35 -5.99 -6.15
CA PHE A 44 2.14 -7.17 -6.50
C PHE A 44 1.42 -8.10 -7.48
N GLU A 45 0.11 -8.31 -7.31
CA GLU A 45 -0.66 -9.09 -8.28
C GLU A 45 -0.75 -8.40 -9.64
N LEU A 46 -0.83 -7.06 -9.67
CA LEU A 46 -0.78 -6.29 -10.92
C LEU A 46 0.59 -6.45 -11.61
N LEU A 47 1.68 -6.27 -10.87
CA LEU A 47 3.05 -6.39 -11.39
C LEU A 47 3.36 -7.76 -12.00
N LYS A 48 2.74 -8.84 -11.51
CA LYS A 48 2.89 -10.18 -12.12
C LYS A 48 2.36 -10.26 -13.55
N THR A 49 1.47 -9.36 -13.94
CA THR A 49 0.89 -9.32 -15.29
C THR A 49 1.69 -8.44 -16.26
N GLU A 50 2.64 -7.66 -15.75
CA GLU A 50 3.48 -6.80 -16.57
C GLU A 50 4.54 -7.60 -17.33
N GLU A 51 4.98 -7.08 -18.48
CA GLU A 51 6.07 -7.68 -19.24
C GLU A 51 7.37 -7.58 -18.43
N THR A 52 7.94 -8.74 -18.11
CA THR A 52 9.16 -8.82 -17.31
C THR A 52 10.38 -8.99 -18.21
N MET A 53 11.49 -8.39 -17.79
CA MET A 53 12.81 -8.57 -18.42
C MET A 53 13.74 -9.24 -17.42
N ASP A 54 14.56 -10.18 -17.91
CA ASP A 54 15.61 -10.77 -17.08
C ASP A 54 16.58 -9.68 -16.59
N TYR A 55 17.01 -9.80 -15.34
CA TYR A 55 17.85 -8.77 -14.71
C TYR A 55 19.19 -8.56 -15.44
N GLU A 56 19.82 -9.63 -15.95
CA GLU A 56 21.08 -9.49 -16.69
C GLU A 56 20.87 -8.80 -18.04
N ASP A 57 19.73 -9.03 -18.68
CA ASP A 57 19.38 -8.36 -19.93
C ASP A 57 19.00 -6.89 -19.71
N TYR A 58 18.29 -6.58 -18.62
CA TYR A 58 18.06 -5.22 -18.14
C TYR A 58 19.39 -4.51 -17.86
N ARG A 59 20.28 -5.13 -17.09
CA ARG A 59 21.58 -4.55 -16.73
C ARG A 59 22.41 -4.23 -17.97
N LYS A 60 22.45 -5.14 -18.96
CA LYS A 60 23.15 -4.92 -20.23
C LYS A 60 22.53 -3.81 -21.07
N SER A 61 21.19 -3.69 -21.10
CA SER A 61 20.51 -2.63 -21.86
C SER A 61 20.76 -1.25 -21.25
N ARG A 62 20.69 -1.15 -19.92
CA ARG A 62 21.00 0.06 -19.14
C ARG A 62 22.44 0.53 -19.31
N LEU A 63 23.41 -0.39 -19.24
CA LEU A 63 24.83 -0.07 -19.42
C LEU A 63 25.12 0.48 -20.83
N LYS A 64 24.40 0.01 -21.85
CA LYS A 64 24.52 0.51 -23.24
C LYS A 64 23.88 1.88 -23.45
N GLN A 65 22.88 2.24 -22.63
CA GLN A 65 22.24 3.54 -22.63
C GLN A 65 23.14 4.59 -21.97
N ASP A 66 23.67 4.29 -20.78
CA ASP A 66 24.54 5.20 -20.02
C ASP A 66 25.87 5.53 -20.73
N VAL A 67 26.30 4.69 -21.69
CA VAL A 67 27.47 4.95 -22.55
C VAL A 67 27.10 5.87 -23.73
N ARG A 68 25.88 5.78 -24.27
CA ARG A 68 25.41 6.64 -25.37
C ARG A 68 25.10 8.07 -24.94
N ASP A 69 24.67 8.27 -23.71
CA ASP A 69 24.31 9.61 -23.19
C ASP A 69 25.54 10.42 -22.72
N LYS A 70 26.76 9.88 -22.88
CA LYS A 70 28.03 10.52 -22.51
C LYS A 70 28.88 11.00 -23.69
N ASP A 71 28.45 10.73 -24.92
CA ASP A 71 29.03 11.25 -26.17
C ASP A 71 28.21 12.45 -26.67
#